data_AF-A0AAV0L7T8-F1
#
_entry.id   AF-A0AAV0L7T8-F1
#
_cell.length_a   1.000
_cell.length_b   1.000
_cell.length_c   1.000
_cell.angle_alpha   90.00
_cell.angle_beta   90.00
_cell.angle_gamma   90.00
#
_symmetry.space_group_name_H-M   'P 1'
#
loop_
_entity.id
_entity.type
_entity.pdbx_description
1 polymer ?
#
loop_
_entity_poly.entity_id
_entity_poly.type
_entity_poly.pdbx_seq_one_letter_code
_entity_poly.pdbx_strand_id
1 'polypeptide(L)' 'MNEPSRACMRVGLTALTMAKYFRDVNEQDVLLFIDNIFRFVQAGSEVSALLGEC' A
#
# COMPACT_ATOMS: atom_id res chain seq x y z
N MET A 1 8.40 -1.87 -13.64
CA MET A 1 7.09 -2.09 -12.99
C MET A 1 6.31 -3.05 -13.88
N ASN A 2 6.47 -4.36 -13.68
CA ASN A 2 5.77 -5.39 -14.47
C ASN A 2 4.73 -6.18 -13.64
N GLU A 3 4.56 -5.84 -12.36
CA GLU A 3 3.58 -6.47 -11.49
C GLU A 3 2.18 -5.86 -11.65
N PRO A 4 1.11 -6.67 -11.59
CA PRO A 4 -0.26 -6.23 -11.81
C PRO A 4 -0.70 -5.18 -10.76
N SER A 5 -1.58 -4.24 -11.14
CA SER A 5 -2.08 -3.15 -10.28
C SER A 5 -2.60 -3.64 -8.91
N ARG A 6 -3.11 -4.88 -8.84
CA ARG A 6 -3.50 -5.57 -7.58
C ARG A 6 -2.35 -5.75 -6.59
N ALA A 7 -1.14 -6.04 -7.07
CA ALA A 7 0.05 -6.17 -6.24
C ALA A 7 0.44 -4.80 -5.65
N CYS A 8 0.36 -3.72 -6.43
CA CYS A 8 0.62 -2.36 -5.96
C CYS A 8 -0.32 -1.95 -4.80
N MET A 9 -1.60 -2.30 -4.85
CA MET A 9 -2.53 -2.02 -3.74
C MET A 9 -2.19 -2.80 -2.46
N ARG A 10 -1.60 -3.99 -2.55
CA ARG A 10 -1.26 -4.80 -1.36
C ARG A 10 0.08 -4.39 -0.74
N VAL A 11 1.02 -3.87 -1.53
CA VAL A 11 2.35 -3.45 -1.06
C VAL A 11 2.25 -2.39 0.05
N GLY A 12 1.33 -1.43 -0.06
CA GLY A 12 1.11 -0.42 0.99
C GLY A 12 0.67 -1.01 2.33
N LEU A 13 -0.17 -2.05 2.32
CA LEU A 13 -0.67 -2.72 3.53
C LEU A 13 0.42 -3.57 4.21
N THR A 14 1.25 -4.24 3.41
CA THR A 14 2.39 -5.00 3.94
C THR A 14 3.42 -4.06 4.58
N ALA A 15 3.72 -2.93 3.92
CA ALA A 15 4.63 -1.92 4.46
C ALA A 15 4.11 -1.33 5.80
N LEU A 16 2.80 -1.06 5.90
CA LEU A 16 2.17 -0.61 7.14
C LEU A 16 2.28 -1.66 8.26
N THR A 17 2.09 -2.94 7.94
CA THR A 17 2.18 -4.03 8.92
C THR A 17 3.60 -4.17 9.48
N MET A 18 4.62 -4.04 8.62
CA MET A 18 6.02 -4.06 9.04
C MET A 18 6.37 -2.83 9.89
N ALA A 19 5.96 -1.64 9.47
CA ALA A 19 6.17 -0.41 10.25
C ALA A 19 5.49 -0.49 11.62
N LYS A 20 4.30 -1.09 11.69
CA LYS A 20 3.57 -1.31 12.94
C LYS A 20 4.29 -2.30 13.85
N TYR A 21 4.86 -3.38 13.30
CA TYR A 21 5.66 -4.33 14.07
C TYR A 21 6.89 -3.66 14.69
N PHE A 22 7.65 -2.87 13.93
CA PHE A 22 8.83 -2.19 14.43
C PHE A 22 8.50 -1.10 15.47
N ARG A 23 7.34 -0.44 15.35
CA ARG A 23 6.86 0.50 16.37
C ARG A 23 6.38 -0.20 17.64
N ASP A 24 5.54 -1.23 17.50
CA ASP A 24 4.83 -1.83 18.65
C ASP A 24 5.70 -2.87 19.40
N VAL A 25 6.62 -3.56 18.73
CA VAL A 25 7.46 -4.61 19.34
C VAL A 25 8.84 -4.10 19.73
N ASN A 26 9.46 -3.29 18.86
CA ASN A 26 10.81 -2.80 19.11
C ASN A 26 10.82 -1.38 19.73
N GLU A 27 9.64 -0.74 19.91
CA GLU A 27 9.48 0.61 20.47
C GLU A 27 10.41 1.66 19.81
N GLN A 28 10.62 1.53 18.50
CA GLN A 28 11.47 2.45 17.74
C GLN A 28 10.63 3.48 16.97
N ASP A 29 11.19 4.67 16.80
CA ASP A 29 10.62 5.68 15.91
C ASP A 29 10.77 5.24 14.45
N VAL A 30 9.65 4.84 13.85
CA VAL A 30 9.60 4.34 12.47
C VAL A 30 9.13 5.44 11.53
N LEU A 31 9.99 5.86 10.62
CA LEU A 31 9.65 6.77 9.53
C LEU A 31 9.30 5.95 8.27
N LEU A 32 8.01 5.89 7.95
CA LEU A 32 7.53 5.20 6.76
C LEU A 32 7.48 6.19 5.57
N PHE A 33 8.38 6.01 4.61
CA PHE A 33 8.33 6.72 3.33
C PHE A 33 7.52 5.94 2.31
N ILE A 34 6.35 6.46 1.97
CA ILE A 34 5.53 5.95 0.88
C ILE A 34 5.90 6.75 -0.36
N ASP A 35 6.65 6.13 -1.27
CA ASP A 35 6.94 6.74 -2.57
C ASP A 35 5.72 6.65 -3.49
N ASN A 36 5.37 7.78 -4.12
CA ASN A 36 4.31 7.92 -5.13
C ASN A 36 2.93 7.39 -4.71
N ILE A 37 2.31 8.03 -3.70
CA ILE A 37 0.97 7.69 -3.22
C ILE A 37 -0.13 7.78 -4.30
N PHE A 38 0.08 8.58 -5.35
CA PHE A 38 -0.85 8.71 -6.47
C PHE A 38 -1.07 7.38 -7.20
N ARG A 39 -0.04 6.53 -7.29
CA ARG A 39 -0.17 5.18 -7.88
C ARG A 39 -1.05 4.24 -7.05
N PHE A 40 -1.13 4.43 -5.73
CA PHE A 40 -2.02 3.65 -4.89
C PHE A 40 -3.48 3.98 -5.17
N VAL A 41 -3.80 5.28 -5.29
CA VAL A 41 -5.15 5.76 -5.61
C VAL A 41 -5.55 5.37 -7.04
N GLN A 42 -4.63 5.49 -8.00
CA GLN A 42 -4.87 5.08 -9.39
C GLN A 42 -5.14 3.58 -9.50
N ALA A 43 -4.33 2.73 -8.86
CA ALA A 43 -4.57 1.29 -8.82
C ALA A 43 -5.90 0.94 -8.13
N GLY A 44 -6.30 1.72 -7.11
CA GLY A 44 -7.61 1.59 -6.49
C GLY A 44 -8.77 1.91 -7.41
N SER A 45 -8.65 2.98 -8.20
CA SER A 45 -9.65 3.33 -9.22
C SER A 45 -9.76 2.25 -10.30
N GLU A 46 -8.63 1.72 -10.79
CA GLU A 46 -8.61 0.62 -11.77
C GLU A 46 -9.25 -0.67 -11.23
N VAL A 47 -8.99 -1.01 -9.97
CA VAL A 47 -9.59 -2.19 -9.33
C VAL A 47 -11.08 -1.97 -9.02
N SER A 48 -11.51 -0.76 -8.64
CA SER A 48 -12.92 -0.45 -8.39
C SER A 48 -13.74 -0.47 -9.68
N ALA A 49 -13.18 0.03 -10.79
CA ALA A 49 -13.79 -0.04 -12.11
C ALA A 49 -13.96 -1.49 -12.62
N LEU A 50 -13.04 -2.38 -12.27
CA LEU A 50 -13.11 -3.82 -12.60
C LEU A 50 -14.09 -4.60 -11.72
N LEU A 51 -14.38 -4.12 -10.50
CA LEU A 51 -15.29 -4.77 -9.54
C LEU A 51 -16.74 -4.26 -9.63
N GLY A 52 -17.02 -3.26 -10.48
CA GLY A 52 -18.38 -2.91 -10.88
C GLY A 52 -19.15 -2.01 -9.91
N GLU A 53 -18.47 -1.17 -9.14
CA GLU A 53 -19.11 -0.15 -8.30
C GLU A 53 -19.21 1.19 -9.06
N CYS A 54 -20.13 1.26 -10.04
CA CYS A 54 -20.61 2.49 -10.69
C CYS A 54 -22.14 2.57 -10.60
#